data_AF-A0A6B3HN48-F1
#
_entry.id   AF-A0A6B3HN48-F1
#
_cell.length_a   1.000
_cell.length_b   1.000
_cell.length_c   1.000
_cell.angle_alpha   90.00
_cell.angle_beta   90.00
_cell.angle_gamma   90.00
#
_symmetry.space_group_name_H-M   'P 1'
#
loop_
_entity.id
_entity.type
_entity.pdbx_description
1 polymer ?
#
loop_
_entity_poly.entity_id
_entity_poly.type
_entity_poly.pdbx_seq_one_letter_code
_entity_poly.pdbx_strand_id
1 'polypeptide(L)'
;VLYGDVNPSGKLAETVPLRLEHAPSHLSFPGEEGHVRYGEGVFVGYRGYDAADREVAFPFGHGLSYTTFTYSGLRVTPEGDGSRFAVAVTVANTGPRTGRETVQVYSGGPAGSSVARPPRELRGFASVTLAPGESREVVVRVSREDLAYYSEREGGWRVEGGDYVIAAGASSRDLRLSAEVTVAGDPSRLVLTGRNSLAEWLEHPVGGPLLMKGFAEGRAAAGAEAGPSALENPVLWRFLAGMPLEVIADFPQSPVGPEGVAALVAAATSS
;
A
#
# COMPACT_ATOMS: atom_id res chain seq x y z
N VAL A 1 37.80 -10.38 6.16
CA VAL A 1 36.85 -9.64 7.02
C VAL A 1 37.41 -9.45 8.43
N LEU A 2 37.66 -10.51 9.20
CA LEU A 2 38.11 -10.41 10.61
C LEU A 2 39.31 -9.44 10.84
N TYR A 3 40.29 -9.42 9.94
CA TYR A 3 41.47 -8.54 10.04
C TYR A 3 41.28 -7.15 9.43
N GLY A 4 40.11 -6.83 8.88
CA GLY A 4 39.85 -5.54 8.25
C GLY A 4 40.35 -5.39 6.81
N ASP A 5 40.96 -6.43 6.22
CA ASP A 5 41.40 -6.44 4.81
C ASP A 5 40.22 -6.25 3.84
N VAL A 6 39.03 -6.69 4.27
CA VAL A 6 37.77 -6.51 3.56
C VAL A 6 36.75 -5.98 4.56
N ASN A 7 36.14 -4.83 4.23
CA ASN A 7 35.06 -4.23 5.00
C ASN A 7 33.75 -5.03 4.81
N PRO A 8 33.09 -5.54 5.88
CA PRO A 8 31.83 -6.24 5.76
C PRO A 8 30.74 -5.32 5.19
N SER A 9 29.89 -5.88 4.34
CA SER A 9 28.79 -5.14 3.70
C SER A 9 27.58 -6.02 3.40
N GLY A 10 27.51 -7.21 4.00
CA GLY A 10 26.33 -8.07 3.90
C GLY A 10 25.15 -7.45 4.67
N LYS A 11 23.95 -7.62 4.13
CA LYS A 11 22.69 -7.24 4.79
C LYS A 11 21.85 -8.51 4.96
N LEU A 12 21.19 -8.66 6.10
CA LEU A 12 20.37 -9.84 6.40
C LEU A 12 19.18 -9.95 5.43
N ALA A 13 18.99 -11.14 4.86
CA ALA A 13 17.81 -11.46 4.05
C ALA A 13 16.61 -11.93 4.90
N GLU A 14 16.82 -12.15 6.20
CA GLU A 14 15.81 -12.62 7.14
C GLU A 14 15.88 -11.82 8.44
N THR A 15 14.78 -11.79 9.18
CA THR A 15 14.77 -11.24 10.53
C THR A 15 15.29 -12.28 11.51
N VAL A 16 16.20 -11.88 12.40
CA VAL A 16 16.61 -12.72 13.53
C VAL A 16 15.75 -12.34 14.73
N PRO A 17 14.77 -13.19 15.13
CA PRO A 17 13.91 -12.86 16.26
C PRO A 17 14.66 -12.98 17.59
N LEU A 18 14.17 -12.26 18.61
CA LEU A 18 14.63 -12.48 19.99
C LEU A 18 14.27 -13.88 20.50
N ARG A 19 13.12 -14.41 20.06
CA ARG A 19 12.59 -15.71 20.44
C ARG A 19 11.81 -16.31 19.28
N LEU A 20 11.89 -17.63 19.10
CA LEU A 20 11.14 -18.30 18.03
C LEU A 20 9.63 -18.09 18.17
N GLU A 21 9.12 -18.03 19.40
CA GLU A 21 7.69 -17.81 19.68
C GLU A 21 7.16 -16.45 19.19
N HIS A 22 8.06 -15.53 18.84
CA HIS A 22 7.70 -14.22 18.32
C HIS A 22 7.42 -14.26 16.81
N ALA A 23 7.78 -15.34 16.12
CA ALA A 23 7.54 -15.48 14.69
C ALA A 23 6.03 -15.43 14.37
N PRO A 24 5.59 -14.65 13.36
CA PRO A 24 4.18 -14.56 12.99
C PRO A 24 3.52 -15.92 12.72
N SER A 25 4.27 -16.88 12.21
CA SER A 25 3.82 -18.23 11.90
C SER A 25 3.90 -19.22 13.08
N HIS A 26 4.39 -18.80 14.27
CA HIS A 26 4.72 -19.71 15.37
C HIS A 26 3.53 -20.57 15.81
N LEU A 27 2.33 -19.99 15.90
CA LEU A 27 1.13 -20.72 16.31
C LEU A 27 0.61 -21.69 15.26
N SER A 28 0.97 -21.50 14.00
CA SER A 28 0.44 -22.28 12.88
C SER A 28 1.40 -23.35 12.36
N PHE A 29 2.65 -23.36 12.84
CA PHE A 29 3.69 -24.30 12.44
C PHE A 29 4.02 -25.29 13.57
N PRO A 30 4.14 -26.61 13.33
CA PRO A 30 4.18 -27.29 12.02
C PRO A 30 2.81 -27.71 11.45
N GLY A 31 1.71 -27.19 12.00
CA GLY A 31 0.35 -27.52 11.60
C GLY A 31 -0.30 -28.65 12.42
N GLU A 32 -1.48 -29.08 11.98
CA GLU A 32 -2.30 -30.10 12.64
C GLU A 32 -3.04 -30.95 11.61
N GLU A 33 -3.31 -32.22 11.92
CA GLU A 33 -4.07 -33.16 11.06
C GLU A 33 -3.62 -33.19 9.58
N GLY A 34 -2.31 -33.03 9.32
CA GLY A 34 -1.75 -33.03 7.96
C GLY A 34 -1.91 -31.73 7.17
N HIS A 35 -2.34 -30.64 7.81
CA HIS A 35 -2.57 -29.35 7.18
C HIS A 35 -1.84 -28.22 7.93
N VAL A 36 -1.32 -27.23 7.18
CA VAL A 36 -0.68 -26.02 7.73
C VAL A 36 -1.42 -24.80 7.21
N ARG A 37 -2.04 -24.03 8.11
CA ARG A 37 -2.71 -22.77 7.76
C ARG A 37 -1.73 -21.62 7.87
N TYR A 38 -1.56 -20.83 6.81
CA TYR A 38 -0.71 -19.64 6.83
C TYR A 38 -1.50 -18.47 7.43
N GLY A 39 -1.73 -18.55 8.75
CA GLY A 39 -2.60 -17.64 9.49
C GLY A 39 -2.10 -16.20 9.57
N GLU A 40 -0.81 -15.99 9.38
CA GLU A 40 -0.18 -14.66 9.32
C GLU A 40 -0.46 -13.90 8.02
N GLY A 41 -0.99 -14.57 6.98
CA GLY A 41 -1.27 -13.94 5.70
C GLY A 41 -0.04 -13.23 5.10
N VAL A 42 -0.17 -11.96 4.75
CA VAL A 42 0.94 -11.16 4.19
C VAL A 42 1.98 -10.72 5.24
N PHE A 43 1.70 -10.92 6.53
CA PHE A 43 2.55 -10.46 7.64
C PHE A 43 3.70 -11.43 7.95
N VAL A 44 4.38 -11.92 6.92
CA VAL A 44 5.51 -12.85 7.03
C VAL A 44 6.83 -12.10 7.31
N GLY A 45 7.62 -12.61 8.26
CA GLY A 45 8.93 -12.06 8.59
C GLY A 45 8.84 -10.62 9.10
N TYR A 46 9.72 -9.73 8.61
CA TYR A 46 9.76 -8.33 9.05
C TYR A 46 8.41 -7.61 8.92
N ARG A 47 7.57 -7.99 7.93
CA ARG A 47 6.23 -7.44 7.76
C ARG A 47 5.38 -7.63 9.02
N GLY A 48 5.41 -8.83 9.60
CA GLY A 48 4.67 -9.14 10.82
C GLY A 48 5.31 -8.58 12.08
N TYR A 49 6.64 -8.63 12.19
CA TYR A 49 7.33 -8.02 13.33
C TYR A 49 7.11 -6.50 13.40
N ASP A 50 7.14 -5.83 12.25
CA ASP A 50 6.93 -4.38 12.16
C ASP A 50 5.45 -4.03 12.35
N ALA A 51 4.52 -4.85 11.85
CA ALA A 51 3.07 -4.64 12.08
C ALA A 51 2.66 -4.84 13.55
N ALA A 52 3.31 -5.76 14.25
CA ALA A 52 3.07 -6.03 15.67
C ALA A 52 3.94 -5.17 16.62
N ASP A 53 4.70 -4.20 16.07
CA ASP A 53 5.66 -3.36 16.79
C ASP A 53 6.56 -4.15 17.76
N ARG A 54 7.08 -5.30 17.27
CA ARG A 54 7.80 -6.27 18.09
C ARG A 54 9.30 -6.13 17.96
N GLU A 55 10.02 -6.16 19.07
CA GLU A 55 11.48 -6.16 19.05
C GLU A 55 12.07 -7.45 18.47
N VAL A 56 13.22 -7.31 17.79
CA VAL A 56 13.95 -8.38 17.11
C VAL A 56 15.44 -8.21 17.41
N ALA A 57 16.19 -9.32 17.42
CA ALA A 57 17.63 -9.26 17.68
C ALA A 57 18.35 -8.53 16.54
N PHE A 58 18.01 -8.87 15.29
CA PHE A 58 18.48 -8.15 14.11
C PHE A 58 17.35 -8.03 13.09
N PRO A 59 17.01 -6.80 12.65
CA PRO A 59 15.94 -6.59 11.67
C PRO A 59 16.36 -7.03 10.28
N PHE A 60 15.37 -7.21 9.40
CA PHE A 60 15.60 -7.45 7.98
C PHE A 60 16.44 -6.33 7.37
N GLY A 61 17.37 -6.70 6.49
CA GLY A 61 18.28 -5.76 5.86
C GLY A 61 19.33 -5.17 6.80
N HIS A 62 19.46 -5.64 8.05
CA HIS A 62 20.50 -5.18 8.96
C HIS A 62 21.88 -5.69 8.54
N GLY A 63 22.90 -4.86 8.73
CA GLY A 63 24.29 -5.23 8.51
C GLY A 63 25.23 -4.07 8.78
N LEU A 64 26.25 -4.33 9.61
CA LEU A 64 27.25 -3.35 10.00
C LEU A 64 28.39 -3.26 8.98
N SER A 65 29.16 -2.19 9.11
CA SER A 65 30.34 -1.87 8.29
C SER A 65 31.45 -1.35 9.22
N TYR A 66 32.70 -1.48 8.81
CA TYR A 66 33.85 -0.85 9.47
C TYR A 66 34.00 0.65 9.13
N THR A 67 33.05 1.20 8.37
CA THR A 67 32.93 2.65 8.11
C THR A 67 31.49 3.11 8.35
N THR A 68 31.29 4.41 8.42
CA THR A 68 29.96 5.03 8.63
C THR A 68 29.48 5.70 7.36
N PHE A 69 28.16 5.68 7.14
CA PHE A 69 27.52 6.35 6.00
C PHE A 69 26.44 7.31 6.48
N THR A 70 26.29 8.45 5.82
CA THR A 70 25.17 9.38 5.99
C THR A 70 24.35 9.46 4.71
N TYR A 71 23.07 9.75 4.87
CA TYR A 71 22.08 9.77 3.80
C TYR A 71 21.50 11.19 3.77
N SER A 72 21.38 11.78 2.59
CA SER A 72 20.76 13.11 2.44
C SER A 72 20.09 13.27 1.08
N GLY A 73 19.29 14.32 0.94
CA GLY A 73 18.76 14.73 -0.36
C GLY A 73 17.82 13.74 -1.04
N LEU A 74 17.01 12.99 -0.27
CA LEU A 74 15.99 12.10 -0.82
C LEU A 74 15.06 12.88 -1.76
N ARG A 75 14.94 12.41 -3.00
CA ARG A 75 13.99 12.93 -3.99
C ARG A 75 13.29 11.76 -4.64
N VAL A 76 11.98 11.88 -4.79
CA VAL A 76 11.16 10.92 -5.53
C VAL A 76 10.57 11.64 -6.73
N THR A 77 11.01 11.27 -7.93
CA THR A 77 10.56 11.89 -9.17
C THR A 77 9.81 10.88 -10.03
N PRO A 78 8.60 11.20 -10.51
CA PRO A 78 7.93 10.35 -11.48
C PRO A 78 8.77 10.28 -12.76
N GLU A 79 8.89 9.08 -13.31
CA GLU A 79 9.51 8.80 -14.61
C GLU A 79 8.45 8.24 -15.58
N GLY A 80 8.61 8.49 -16.88
CA GLY A 80 7.65 8.09 -17.89
C GLY A 80 6.32 8.83 -17.77
N ASP A 81 5.22 8.11 -17.94
CA ASP A 81 3.83 8.57 -17.78
C ASP A 81 3.32 8.46 -16.32
N GLY A 82 4.23 8.38 -15.34
CA GLY A 82 3.90 8.11 -13.94
C GLY A 82 3.84 6.61 -13.59
N SER A 83 4.21 5.74 -14.52
CA SER A 83 4.34 4.29 -14.29
C SER A 83 5.51 3.90 -13.38
N ARG A 84 6.49 4.79 -13.17
CA ARG A 84 7.66 4.53 -12.33
C ARG A 84 8.06 5.76 -11.51
N PHE A 85 8.77 5.52 -10.42
CA PHE A 85 9.36 6.53 -9.57
C PHE A 85 10.86 6.30 -9.47
N ALA A 86 11.66 7.32 -9.76
CA ALA A 86 13.08 7.33 -9.44
C ALA A 86 13.26 7.89 -8.03
N VAL A 87 13.74 7.03 -7.13
CA VAL A 87 14.07 7.37 -5.74
C VAL A 87 15.56 7.61 -5.66
N ALA A 88 15.95 8.89 -5.65
CA ALA A 88 17.34 9.33 -5.61
C ALA A 88 17.74 9.72 -4.18
N VAL A 89 18.88 9.22 -3.71
CA VAL A 89 19.45 9.51 -2.38
C VAL A 89 20.95 9.73 -2.50
N THR A 90 21.47 10.78 -1.88
CA THR A 90 22.92 10.98 -1.75
C THR A 90 23.44 10.20 -0.55
N VAL A 91 24.43 9.36 -0.79
CA VAL A 91 25.13 8.59 0.25
C VAL A 91 26.57 9.08 0.35
N ALA A 92 27.00 9.42 1.56
CA ALA A 92 28.36 9.83 1.86
C ALA A 92 29.03 8.84 2.81
N ASN A 93 30.27 8.45 2.53
CA ASN A 93 31.10 7.70 3.48
C ASN A 93 31.81 8.67 4.41
N THR A 94 31.39 8.70 5.67
CA THR A 94 31.91 9.62 6.69
C THR A 94 32.95 8.98 7.60
N GLY A 95 33.24 7.68 7.42
CA GLY A 95 34.22 6.98 8.22
C GLY A 95 35.59 6.84 7.53
N PRO A 96 36.55 6.18 8.21
CA PRO A 96 37.95 6.17 7.79
C PRO A 96 38.30 5.09 6.76
N ARG A 97 37.35 4.23 6.37
CA ARG A 97 37.61 3.08 5.48
C ARG A 97 36.72 3.11 4.26
N THR A 98 37.25 2.65 3.13
CA THR A 98 36.42 2.32 1.97
C THR A 98 35.38 1.28 2.39
N GLY A 99 34.13 1.47 1.95
CA GLY A 99 33.04 0.57 2.28
C GLY A 99 31.98 0.55 1.19
N ARG A 100 31.21 -0.54 1.17
CA ARG A 100 30.04 -0.69 0.33
C ARG A 100 28.79 -0.55 1.18
N GLU A 101 27.95 0.42 0.84
CA GLU A 101 26.62 0.59 1.44
C GLU A 101 25.55 0.02 0.51
N THR A 102 24.46 -0.49 1.08
CA THR A 102 23.26 -0.91 0.34
C THR A 102 22.08 -0.07 0.80
N VAL A 103 21.69 0.88 -0.04
CA VAL A 103 20.49 1.70 0.15
C VAL A 103 19.27 0.84 -0.11
N GLN A 104 18.37 0.77 0.87
CA GLN A 104 17.12 0.04 0.78
C GLN A 104 15.97 1.03 0.71
N VAL A 105 15.05 0.84 -0.23
CA VAL A 105 13.86 1.66 -0.43
C VAL A 105 12.62 0.87 -0.08
N TYR A 106 11.82 1.43 0.83
CA TYR A 106 10.59 0.87 1.33
C TYR A 106 9.40 1.78 0.98
N SER A 107 8.23 1.19 0.76
CA SER A 107 6.97 1.93 0.67
C SER A 107 6.03 1.55 1.81
N GLY A 108 5.37 2.51 2.43
CA GLY A 108 4.21 2.31 3.31
C GLY A 108 2.96 3.00 2.74
N GLY A 109 1.78 2.49 3.10
CA GLY A 109 0.50 3.07 2.70
C GLY A 109 -0.20 2.36 1.51
N PRO A 110 -1.24 2.99 0.94
CA PRO A 110 -1.73 4.33 1.28
C PRO A 110 -2.43 4.36 2.64
N ALA A 111 -2.50 5.54 3.27
CA ALA A 111 -3.28 5.70 4.50
C ALA A 111 -4.75 5.36 4.23
N GLY A 112 -5.38 4.56 5.11
CA GLY A 112 -6.78 4.16 4.95
C GLY A 112 -7.02 3.11 3.85
N SER A 113 -6.00 2.35 3.45
CA SER A 113 -6.14 1.18 2.57
C SER A 113 -7.34 0.30 2.97
N SER A 114 -8.07 -0.20 1.98
CA SER A 114 -9.22 -1.10 2.17
C SER A 114 -8.81 -2.51 2.61
N VAL A 115 -7.51 -2.83 2.53
CA VAL A 115 -6.95 -4.13 2.92
C VAL A 115 -5.87 -3.97 3.99
N ALA A 116 -5.64 -5.04 4.75
CA ALA A 116 -4.54 -5.09 5.68
C ALA A 116 -3.20 -5.10 4.93
N ARG A 117 -2.33 -4.11 5.20
CA ARG A 117 -1.00 -4.01 4.59
C ARG A 117 0.09 -3.98 5.66
N PRO A 118 1.29 -4.51 5.36
CA PRO A 118 2.47 -4.27 6.19
C PRO A 118 2.72 -2.75 6.31
N PRO A 119 3.19 -2.25 7.47
CA PRO A 119 3.50 -0.83 7.63
C PRO A 119 4.49 -0.29 6.60
N ARG A 120 5.38 -1.18 6.13
CA ARG A 120 6.38 -0.90 5.09
C ARG A 120 6.75 -2.18 4.36
N GLU A 121 7.04 -2.05 3.08
CA GLU A 121 7.50 -3.14 2.23
C GLU A 121 8.70 -2.72 1.39
N LEU A 122 9.73 -3.57 1.30
CA LEU A 122 10.88 -3.33 0.44
C LEU A 122 10.42 -3.31 -1.03
N ARG A 123 10.72 -2.22 -1.73
CA ARG A 123 10.43 -2.05 -3.18
C ARG A 123 11.67 -2.08 -4.06
N GLY A 124 12.84 -1.88 -3.48
CA GLY A 124 14.09 -2.01 -4.20
C GLY A 124 15.31 -1.68 -3.35
N PHE A 125 16.49 -1.96 -3.89
CA PHE A 125 17.75 -1.61 -3.25
C PHE A 125 18.83 -1.42 -4.29
N ALA A 126 19.86 -0.64 -3.95
CA ALA A 126 21.05 -0.48 -4.76
C ALA A 126 22.27 -0.30 -3.86
N SER A 127 23.41 -0.79 -4.31
CA SER A 127 24.66 -0.70 -3.56
C SER A 127 25.63 0.29 -4.20
N VAL A 128 26.40 0.97 -3.36
CA VAL A 128 27.46 1.89 -3.79
C VAL A 128 28.71 1.67 -2.95
N THR A 129 29.87 1.61 -3.61
CA THR A 129 31.17 1.58 -2.93
C THR A 129 31.74 2.98 -2.92
N LEU A 130 32.16 3.44 -1.74
CA LEU A 130 32.64 4.80 -1.50
C LEU A 130 33.97 4.78 -0.73
N ALA A 131 34.95 5.53 -1.21
CA ALA A 131 36.16 5.86 -0.45
C ALA A 131 35.83 6.79 0.75
N PRO A 132 36.71 6.90 1.76
CA PRO A 132 36.52 7.86 2.86
C PRO A 132 36.31 9.28 2.33
N GLY A 133 35.25 9.95 2.81
CA GLY A 133 34.86 11.30 2.39
C GLY A 133 34.14 11.38 1.03
N GLU A 134 34.03 10.28 0.28
CA GLU A 134 33.34 10.26 -1.00
C GLU A 134 31.82 10.29 -0.81
N SER A 135 31.13 11.00 -1.71
CA SER A 135 29.66 11.04 -1.80
C SER A 135 29.20 10.71 -3.21
N ARG A 136 28.14 9.91 -3.34
CA ARG A 136 27.50 9.62 -4.63
C ARG A 136 25.98 9.57 -4.49
N GLU A 137 25.29 9.95 -5.55
CA GLU A 137 23.85 9.73 -5.67
C GLU A 137 23.57 8.28 -6.10
N VAL A 138 22.61 7.67 -5.43
CA VAL A 138 22.11 6.32 -5.70
C VAL A 138 20.65 6.45 -6.11
N VAL A 139 20.28 5.84 -7.24
CA VAL A 139 18.92 5.84 -7.76
C VAL A 139 18.35 4.42 -7.73
N VAL A 140 17.24 4.25 -7.02
CA VAL A 140 16.43 3.03 -7.03
C VAL A 140 15.13 3.32 -7.76
N ARG A 141 14.78 2.51 -8.76
CA ARG A 141 13.53 2.64 -9.51
C ARG A 141 12.47 1.74 -8.89
N VAL A 142 11.32 2.32 -8.58
CA VAL A 142 10.14 1.61 -8.07
C VAL A 142 9.04 1.76 -9.11
N SER A 143 8.47 0.65 -9.57
CA SER A 143 7.34 0.69 -10.49
C SER A 143 6.05 0.93 -9.72
N ARG A 144 5.07 1.59 -10.35
CA ARG A 144 3.74 1.76 -9.76
C ARG A 144 3.11 0.40 -9.43
N GLU A 145 3.32 -0.60 -10.29
CA GLU A 145 2.85 -1.97 -10.08
C GLU A 145 3.47 -2.63 -8.85
N ASP A 146 4.68 -2.24 -8.42
CA ASP A 146 5.30 -2.75 -7.21
C ASP A 146 4.54 -2.29 -5.95
N LEU A 147 3.68 -1.27 -6.04
CA LEU A 147 2.83 -0.79 -4.96
C LEU A 147 1.50 -1.55 -4.86
N ALA A 148 1.20 -2.42 -5.83
CA ALA A 148 -0.06 -3.15 -5.88
C ALA A 148 -0.20 -4.16 -4.74
N TYR A 149 -1.45 -4.51 -4.43
CA TYR A 149 -1.80 -5.70 -3.67
C TYR A 149 -2.67 -6.61 -4.54
N TYR A 150 -2.74 -7.89 -4.19
CA TYR A 150 -3.66 -8.81 -4.86
C TYR A 150 -5.04 -8.71 -4.21
N SER A 151 -6.03 -8.24 -4.96
CA SER A 151 -7.43 -8.21 -4.53
C SER A 151 -8.09 -9.54 -4.87
N GLU A 152 -8.40 -10.35 -3.86
CA GLU A 152 -9.22 -11.55 -4.04
C GLU A 152 -10.62 -11.20 -4.53
N ARG A 153 -11.15 -10.06 -4.06
CA ARG A 153 -12.49 -9.57 -4.41
C ARG A 153 -12.62 -9.21 -5.89
N GLU A 154 -11.56 -8.65 -6.47
CA GLU A 154 -11.54 -8.24 -7.88
C GLU A 154 -10.73 -9.20 -8.77
N GLY A 155 -10.15 -10.27 -8.20
CA GLY A 155 -9.43 -11.30 -8.94
C GLY A 155 -8.16 -10.80 -9.64
N GLY A 156 -7.36 -9.94 -9.00
CA GLY A 156 -6.13 -9.44 -9.63
C GLY A 156 -5.34 -8.42 -8.82
N TRP A 157 -4.17 -8.06 -9.35
CA TRP A 157 -3.34 -6.99 -8.80
C TRP A 157 -4.02 -5.63 -8.99
N ARG A 158 -4.02 -4.84 -7.92
CA ARG A 158 -4.58 -3.49 -7.90
C ARG A 158 -3.67 -2.54 -7.13
N VAL A 159 -3.48 -1.35 -7.69
CA VAL A 159 -2.87 -0.22 -7.01
C VAL A 159 -3.98 0.63 -6.41
N GLU A 160 -3.98 0.82 -5.10
CA GLU A 160 -4.86 1.78 -4.44
C GLU A 160 -4.35 3.21 -4.65
N GLY A 161 -5.28 4.14 -4.85
CA GLY A 161 -4.95 5.55 -4.91
C GLY A 161 -4.73 6.13 -3.52
N GLY A 162 -3.89 7.16 -3.42
CA GLY A 162 -3.65 7.88 -2.17
C GLY A 162 -2.18 8.19 -1.94
N ASP A 163 -1.88 8.64 -0.74
CA ASP A 163 -0.53 9.07 -0.35
C ASP A 163 0.27 7.89 0.20
N TYR A 164 1.39 7.59 -0.47
CA TYR A 164 2.34 6.57 -0.08
C TYR A 164 3.58 7.22 0.51
N VAL A 165 4.10 6.64 1.59
CA VAL A 165 5.38 7.03 2.18
C VAL A 165 6.48 6.21 1.53
N ILE A 166 7.40 6.86 0.83
CA ILE A 166 8.63 6.26 0.31
C ILE A 166 9.76 6.60 1.28
N ALA A 167 10.40 5.57 1.84
CA ALA A 167 11.47 5.71 2.81
C ALA A 167 12.75 5.05 2.32
N ALA A 168 13.89 5.68 2.60
CA ALA A 168 15.22 5.17 2.30
C ALA A 168 16.03 4.98 3.58
N GLY A 169 16.76 3.87 3.64
CA GLY A 169 17.50 3.50 4.84
C GLY A 169 18.57 2.44 4.62
N ALA A 170 19.26 2.11 5.71
CA ALA A 170 20.32 1.10 5.73
C ALA A 170 19.85 -0.28 6.21
N SER A 171 18.62 -0.38 6.74
CA SER A 171 17.88 -1.60 7.11
C SER A 171 16.38 -1.31 7.22
N SER A 172 15.52 -2.32 7.43
CA SER A 172 14.07 -2.10 7.60
C SER A 172 13.70 -1.23 8.81
N ARG A 173 14.60 -1.14 9.81
CA ARG A 173 14.44 -0.33 11.03
C ARG A 173 15.47 0.79 11.20
N ASP A 174 16.30 1.04 10.19
CA ASP A 174 17.20 2.20 10.11
C ASP A 174 16.84 3.00 8.85
N LEU A 175 15.63 3.58 8.88
CA LEU A 175 15.12 4.46 7.83
C LEU A 175 15.45 5.90 8.20
N ARG A 176 16.19 6.57 7.32
CA ARG A 176 16.83 7.85 7.63
C ARG A 176 16.15 9.01 6.94
N LEU A 177 15.51 8.75 5.81
CA LEU A 177 14.81 9.74 4.99
C LEU A 177 13.48 9.17 4.54
N SER A 178 12.47 10.02 4.44
CA SER A 178 11.16 9.68 3.88
C SER A 178 10.58 10.85 3.10
N ALA A 179 9.76 10.54 2.09
CA ALA A 179 8.98 11.49 1.31
C ALA A 179 7.61 10.88 1.01
N GLU A 180 6.59 11.73 0.87
CA GLU A 180 5.25 11.31 0.46
C GLU A 180 5.09 11.48 -1.05
N VAL A 181 4.37 10.53 -1.67
CA VAL A 181 4.01 10.57 -3.08
C VAL A 181 2.56 10.16 -3.23
N THR A 182 1.78 11.02 -3.88
CA THR A 182 0.40 10.71 -4.26
C THR A 182 0.40 9.83 -5.52
N VAL A 183 -0.24 8.68 -5.42
CA VAL A 183 -0.35 7.71 -6.51
C VAL A 183 -1.81 7.62 -6.96
N ALA A 184 -2.02 7.66 -8.27
CA ALA A 184 -3.35 7.39 -8.84
C ALA A 184 -3.65 5.89 -8.75
N GLY A 185 -4.81 5.55 -8.21
CA GLY A 185 -5.27 4.16 -8.09
C GLY A 185 -5.77 3.59 -9.41
N ASP A 186 -5.85 2.27 -9.50
CA ASP A 186 -6.53 1.59 -10.60
C ASP A 186 -8.05 1.82 -10.51
N PRO A 187 -8.76 2.02 -11.63
CA PRO A 187 -10.22 2.06 -11.59
C PRO A 187 -10.78 0.73 -11.07
N SER A 188 -11.87 0.75 -10.31
CA SER A 188 -12.52 -0.49 -9.84
C SER A 188 -12.97 -1.36 -11.01
N ARG A 189 -12.83 -2.68 -10.85
CA ARG A 189 -13.30 -3.72 -11.77
C ARG A 189 -14.33 -4.63 -11.11
N LEU A 190 -14.94 -4.16 -10.02
CA LEU A 190 -15.97 -4.92 -9.30
C LEU A 190 -17.13 -5.23 -10.23
N VAL A 191 -17.58 -6.49 -10.20
CA VAL A 191 -18.87 -6.85 -10.78
C VAL A 191 -19.95 -6.29 -9.86
N LEU A 192 -20.61 -5.22 -10.31
CA LEU A 192 -21.59 -4.50 -9.51
C LEU A 192 -22.92 -5.26 -9.42
N THR A 193 -23.47 -5.28 -8.21
CA THR A 193 -24.76 -5.85 -7.84
C THR A 193 -25.49 -4.89 -6.89
N GLY A 194 -26.77 -5.15 -6.60
CA GLY A 194 -27.50 -4.40 -5.57
C GLY A 194 -26.89 -4.50 -4.17
N ARG A 195 -26.10 -5.55 -3.92
CA ARG A 195 -25.42 -5.80 -2.63
C ARG A 195 -24.14 -5.00 -2.45
N ASN A 196 -23.60 -4.43 -3.52
CA ASN A 196 -22.46 -3.54 -3.43
C ASN A 196 -22.87 -2.24 -2.74
N SER A 197 -21.93 -1.67 -1.99
CA SER A 197 -22.18 -0.46 -1.23
C SER A 197 -22.37 0.76 -2.15
N LEU A 198 -23.01 1.81 -1.64
CA LEU A 198 -23.14 3.07 -2.36
C LEU A 198 -21.77 3.64 -2.77
N ALA A 199 -20.77 3.57 -1.89
CA ALA A 199 -19.42 4.04 -2.19
C ALA A 199 -18.78 3.25 -3.35
N GLU A 200 -18.91 1.92 -3.35
CA GLU A 200 -18.38 1.06 -4.42
C GLU A 200 -19.04 1.37 -5.77
N TRP A 201 -20.34 1.63 -5.78
CA TRP A 201 -21.03 2.07 -6.98
C TRP A 201 -20.49 3.40 -7.50
N LEU A 202 -20.32 4.40 -6.62
CA LEU A 202 -19.84 5.73 -6.99
C LEU A 202 -18.39 5.74 -7.47
N GLU A 203 -17.52 4.90 -6.88
CA GLU A 203 -16.11 4.76 -7.26
C GLU A 203 -15.91 3.94 -8.55
N HIS A 204 -16.92 3.17 -8.97
CA HIS A 204 -16.83 2.37 -10.19
C HIS A 204 -16.89 3.24 -11.46
N PRO A 205 -15.96 3.06 -12.43
CA PRO A 205 -15.86 3.93 -13.61
C PRO A 205 -17.12 3.96 -14.48
N VAL A 206 -17.85 2.84 -14.54
CA VAL A 206 -19.12 2.73 -15.29
C VAL A 206 -20.32 2.92 -14.35
N GLY A 207 -20.22 2.41 -13.12
CA GLY A 207 -21.35 2.35 -12.19
C GLY A 207 -21.69 3.71 -11.60
N GLY A 208 -20.67 4.51 -11.29
CA GLY A 208 -20.82 5.83 -10.69
C GLY A 208 -21.58 6.78 -11.60
N PRO A 209 -21.17 6.96 -12.88
CA PRO A 209 -21.92 7.77 -13.83
C PRO A 209 -23.36 7.31 -14.04
N LEU A 210 -23.60 5.99 -14.14
CA LEU A 210 -24.95 5.42 -14.29
C LEU A 210 -25.81 5.71 -13.05
N LEU A 211 -25.27 5.48 -11.86
CA LEU A 211 -25.96 5.73 -10.60
C LEU A 211 -26.30 7.22 -10.43
N MET A 212 -25.35 8.11 -10.70
CA MET A 212 -25.56 9.56 -10.60
C MET A 212 -26.63 10.05 -11.57
N LYS A 213 -26.65 9.50 -12.79
CA LYS A 213 -27.72 9.76 -13.76
C LYS A 213 -29.08 9.28 -13.23
N GLY A 214 -29.16 8.04 -12.75
CA GLY A 214 -30.40 7.51 -12.16
C GLY A 214 -30.89 8.33 -10.96
N PHE A 215 -29.97 8.80 -10.10
CA PHE A 215 -30.29 9.66 -8.97
C PHE A 215 -30.79 11.04 -9.38
N ALA A 216 -30.31 11.58 -10.51
CA ALA A 216 -30.80 12.83 -11.05
C ALA A 216 -32.21 12.68 -11.65
N GLU A 217 -32.44 11.62 -12.44
CA GLU A 217 -33.73 11.32 -13.06
C GLU A 217 -34.82 11.04 -12.02
N GLY A 218 -34.52 10.23 -11.01
CA GLY A 218 -35.46 9.92 -9.93
C GLY A 218 -35.86 11.13 -9.09
N ARG A 219 -34.91 12.02 -8.79
CA ARG A 219 -35.20 13.29 -8.10
C ARG A 219 -36.10 14.21 -8.93
N ALA A 220 -35.84 14.29 -10.24
CA ALA A 220 -36.68 15.07 -11.15
C ALA A 220 -38.12 14.53 -11.22
N ALA A 221 -38.29 13.20 -11.25
CA ALA A 221 -39.60 12.56 -11.25
C ALA A 221 -40.38 12.75 -9.93
N ALA A 222 -39.68 12.79 -8.79
CA ALA A 222 -40.28 12.98 -7.47
C ALA A 222 -40.70 14.43 -7.17
N GLY A 223 -40.39 15.39 -8.07
CA GLY A 223 -40.70 16.81 -7.84
C GLY A 223 -40.01 17.42 -6.62
N ALA A 224 -38.94 16.78 -6.13
CA ALA A 224 -38.21 17.22 -4.95
C ALA A 224 -37.40 18.48 -5.27
N GLU A 225 -37.62 19.57 -4.54
CA GLU A 225 -36.73 20.74 -4.59
C GLU A 225 -35.32 20.33 -4.15
N ALA A 226 -34.30 21.04 -4.66
CA ALA A 226 -32.88 20.84 -4.41
C ALA A 226 -32.51 21.11 -2.94
N GLY A 227 -33.01 20.28 -2.01
CA GLY A 227 -32.45 20.14 -0.68
C GLY A 227 -31.03 19.55 -0.76
N PRO A 228 -30.17 19.79 0.24
CA PRO A 228 -28.80 19.27 0.24
C PRO A 228 -28.85 17.76 0.06
N SER A 229 -28.09 17.26 -0.91
CA SER A 229 -28.13 15.83 -1.21
C SER A 229 -27.64 15.04 0.01
N ALA A 230 -28.16 13.83 0.22
CA ALA A 230 -27.68 12.96 1.29
C ALA A 230 -26.16 12.66 1.19
N LEU A 231 -25.60 12.88 0.00
CA LEU A 231 -24.18 12.79 -0.33
C LEU A 231 -23.37 14.02 0.13
N GLU A 232 -23.99 15.18 0.29
CA GLU A 232 -23.34 16.43 0.73
C GLU A 232 -23.26 16.56 2.25
N ASN A 233 -24.08 15.82 3.01
CA ASN A 233 -24.03 15.81 4.46
C ASN A 233 -22.99 14.77 4.95
N PRO A 234 -21.88 15.18 5.59
CA PRO A 234 -20.79 14.27 5.96
C PRO A 234 -21.20 13.14 6.93
N VAL A 235 -22.16 13.40 7.82
CA VAL A 235 -22.64 12.41 8.79
C VAL A 235 -23.51 11.37 8.09
N LEU A 236 -24.42 11.83 7.22
CA LEU A 236 -25.30 10.94 6.47
C LEU A 236 -24.52 10.14 5.42
N TRP A 237 -23.52 10.75 4.78
CA TRP A 237 -22.60 10.05 3.89
C TRP A 237 -21.89 8.90 4.61
N ARG A 238 -21.33 9.14 5.80
CA ARG A 238 -20.63 8.08 6.56
C ARG A 238 -21.54 6.89 6.90
N PHE A 239 -22.84 7.14 7.04
CA PHE A 239 -23.84 6.10 7.22
C PHE A 239 -24.16 5.38 5.90
N LEU A 240 -24.50 6.12 4.84
CA LEU A 240 -24.96 5.55 3.57
C LEU A 240 -23.86 4.91 2.72
N ALA A 241 -22.62 5.40 2.81
CA ALA A 241 -21.50 4.97 1.97
C ALA A 241 -21.24 3.46 2.05
N GLY A 242 -21.37 2.87 3.25
CA GLY A 242 -21.20 1.44 3.47
C GLY A 242 -22.46 0.60 3.27
N MET A 243 -23.62 1.22 3.05
CA MET A 243 -24.88 0.49 2.89
C MET A 243 -25.02 -0.08 1.47
N PRO A 244 -25.52 -1.31 1.31
CA PRO A 244 -25.86 -1.86 0.01
C PRO A 244 -26.87 -1.00 -0.74
N LEU A 245 -26.67 -0.82 -2.05
CA LEU A 245 -27.56 0.00 -2.88
C LEU A 245 -29.01 -0.51 -2.86
N GLU A 246 -29.22 -1.83 -2.82
CA GLU A 246 -30.55 -2.44 -2.73
C GLU A 246 -31.30 -2.06 -1.44
N VAL A 247 -30.58 -1.94 -0.32
CA VAL A 247 -31.16 -1.52 0.96
C VAL A 247 -31.51 -0.04 0.94
N ILE A 248 -30.67 0.79 0.31
CA ILE A 248 -30.97 2.22 0.12
C ILE A 248 -32.21 2.38 -0.75
N ALA A 249 -32.38 1.54 -1.76
CA ALA A 249 -33.50 1.60 -2.69
C ALA A 249 -34.86 1.33 -2.04
N ASP A 250 -34.90 0.63 -0.92
CA ASP A 250 -36.11 0.40 -0.12
C ASP A 250 -36.52 1.64 0.71
N PHE A 251 -35.66 2.65 0.81
CA PHE A 251 -36.00 3.86 1.56
C PHE A 251 -37.05 4.69 0.81
N PRO A 252 -38.09 5.20 1.49
CA PRO A 252 -39.16 5.97 0.85
C PRO A 252 -38.68 7.23 0.10
N GLN A 253 -37.53 7.77 0.51
CA GLN A 253 -36.93 8.99 -0.04
C GLN A 253 -35.82 8.68 -1.06
N SER A 254 -35.60 7.40 -1.39
CA SER A 254 -34.55 6.99 -2.31
C SER A 254 -34.85 7.52 -3.72
N PRO A 255 -33.88 8.17 -4.38
CA PRO A 255 -34.02 8.55 -5.78
C PRO A 255 -34.19 7.35 -6.72
N VAL A 256 -33.73 6.17 -6.33
CA VAL A 256 -33.80 4.96 -7.15
C VAL A 256 -34.44 3.85 -6.35
N GLY A 257 -35.54 3.30 -6.85
CA GLY A 257 -36.23 2.15 -6.24
C GLY A 257 -35.64 0.80 -6.69
N PRO A 258 -36.15 -0.33 -6.16
CA PRO A 258 -35.58 -1.66 -6.40
C PRO A 258 -35.48 -2.04 -7.90
N GLU A 259 -36.48 -1.70 -8.70
CA GLU A 259 -36.45 -1.93 -10.16
C GLU A 259 -35.35 -1.11 -10.86
N GLY A 260 -35.12 0.12 -10.39
CA GLY A 260 -34.06 0.97 -10.89
C GLY A 260 -32.67 0.43 -10.55
N VAL A 261 -32.49 -0.19 -9.39
CA VAL A 261 -31.24 -0.90 -9.04
C VAL A 261 -31.00 -2.07 -9.98
N ALA A 262 -32.03 -2.88 -10.28
CA ALA A 262 -31.90 -3.98 -11.24
C ALA A 262 -31.51 -3.49 -12.64
N ALA A 263 -32.09 -2.37 -13.10
CA ALA A 263 -31.74 -1.75 -14.38
C ALA A 263 -30.29 -1.23 -14.40
N LEU A 264 -29.84 -0.60 -13.30
CA LEU A 264 -28.45 -0.13 -13.15
C LEU A 264 -27.46 -1.31 -13.20
N VAL A 265 -27.76 -2.41 -12.49
CA VAL A 265 -26.93 -3.62 -12.50
C VAL A 265 -26.80 -4.20 -13.91
N ALA A 266 -27.93 -4.30 -14.62
CA ALA A 266 -27.94 -4.80 -16.00
C ALA A 266 -27.10 -3.91 -16.92
N ALA A 267 -27.25 -2.59 -16.83
CA ALA A 267 -26.51 -1.63 -17.65
C ALA A 267 -24.99 -1.63 -17.35
N ALA A 268 -24.61 -1.78 -16.08
CA ALA A 268 -23.21 -1.85 -15.67
C ALA A 268 -22.53 -3.16 -16.12
N THR A 269 -23.29 -4.25 -16.27
CA THR A 269 -22.76 -5.55 -16.72
C THR A 269 -22.63 -5.63 -18.25
N SER A 270 -23.43 -4.86 -19.00
CA SER A 270 -23.45 -4.88 -20.47
C SER A 270 -22.47 -3.90 -21.15
N SER A 271 -21.75 -3.09 -20.37
CA SER A 271 -20.83 -2.04 -20.86
C SER A 271 -19.38 -2.48 -20.72
#